data_AF-A0A7H1CRT6-F1
#
_entry.id   AF-A0A7H1CRT6-F1
#
_cell.length_a   1.000
_cell.length_b   1.000
_cell.length_c   1.000
_cell.angle_alpha   90.00
_cell.angle_beta   90.00
_cell.angle_gamma   90.00
#
_symmetry.space_group_name_H-M   'P 1'
#
loop_
_entity.id
_entity.type
_entity.pdbx_description
1 polymer ?
#
loop_
_entity_poly.entity_id
_entity_poly.type
_entity_poly.pdbx_seq_one_letter_code
_entity_poly.pdbx_strand_id
1 'polypeptide(L)'
;MILDITHARLLHLKWASQLSRLFRNFGKGVALQSHEDCDVGVWIRTTGLQRYAHIDEIRQLDAVHLRFHEAAGRTMSHLQQKQFGKAQEDYETVNALSREIIYLLTIIEYRLEMTAPS
;
A
#
# COMPACT_ATOMS: atom_id res chain seq x y z
N MET A 1 -3.81 4.58 22.46
CA MET A 1 -4.78 4.94 21.42
C MET A 1 -4.26 4.41 20.08
N ILE A 2 -4.86 3.32 19.60
CA ILE A 2 -4.48 2.52 18.40
C ILE A 2 -4.97 3.18 17.09
N LEU A 3 -5.38 4.45 17.14
CA LEU A 3 -6.06 5.17 16.07
C LEU A 3 -5.23 5.43 14.80
N ASP A 4 -3.94 5.10 14.82
CA ASP A 4 -2.99 5.51 13.77
C ASP A 4 -2.81 4.43 12.67
N ILE A 5 -2.89 3.14 13.01
CA ILE A 5 -2.74 2.03 12.04
C ILE A 5 -4.05 1.73 11.30
N THR A 6 -5.16 1.76 12.03
CA THR A 6 -6.49 1.61 11.42
C THR A 6 -6.73 2.70 10.35
N HIS A 7 -6.25 3.93 10.58
CA HIS A 7 -6.36 5.00 9.58
C HIS A 7 -5.50 4.73 8.33
N ALA A 8 -4.24 4.32 8.51
CA ALA A 8 -3.36 3.94 7.39
C ALA A 8 -3.97 2.80 6.54
N ARG A 9 -4.60 1.81 7.18
CA ARG A 9 -5.30 0.71 6.50
C ARG A 9 -6.44 1.21 5.62
N LEU A 10 -7.28 2.12 6.14
CA LEU A 10 -8.40 2.69 5.38
C LEU A 10 -7.93 3.52 4.18
N LEU A 11 -6.87 4.31 4.36
CA LEU A 11 -6.25 5.08 3.28
C LEU A 11 -5.70 4.16 2.18
N HIS A 12 -5.04 3.06 2.55
CA HIS A 12 -4.56 2.07 1.58
C HIS A 12 -5.70 1.43 0.78
N LEU A 13 -6.77 1.00 1.45
CA LEU A 13 -7.94 0.40 0.78
C LEU A 13 -8.60 1.38 -0.20
N LYS A 14 -8.70 2.66 0.18
CA LYS A 14 -9.21 3.72 -0.70
C LYS A 14 -8.32 3.85 -1.95
N TRP A 15 -7.01 3.86 -1.78
CA TRP A 15 -6.06 3.93 -2.90
C TRP A 15 -6.18 2.72 -3.83
N ALA A 16 -6.22 1.50 -3.29
CA ALA A 16 -6.38 0.27 -4.09
C ALA A 16 -7.68 0.28 -4.91
N SER A 17 -8.76 0.81 -4.34
CA SER A 17 -10.04 1.01 -5.06
C SER A 17 -9.91 2.01 -6.22
N GLN A 18 -9.15 3.10 -6.05
CA GLN A 18 -8.88 4.06 -7.12
C GLN A 18 -8.10 3.41 -8.28
N LEU A 19 -7.05 2.65 -7.99
CA LEU A 19 -6.31 1.92 -9.02
C LEU A 19 -7.21 0.92 -9.76
N SER A 20 -8.06 0.18 -9.03
CA SER A 20 -9.01 -0.76 -9.64
C SER A 20 -9.97 -0.06 -10.61
N ARG A 21 -10.42 1.16 -10.30
CA ARG A 21 -11.22 1.98 -11.22
C ARG A 21 -10.43 2.42 -12.45
N LEU A 22 -9.18 2.84 -12.28
CA LEU A 22 -8.30 3.22 -13.40
C LEU A 22 -8.05 2.03 -14.32
N PHE A 23 -7.79 0.85 -13.75
CA PHE A 23 -7.57 -0.38 -14.50
C PHE A 23 -8.78 -0.71 -15.39
N ARG A 24 -10.00 -0.69 -14.83
CA ARG A 24 -11.25 -0.89 -15.59
C ARG A 24 -11.49 0.16 -16.68
N ASN A 25 -10.96 1.36 -16.49
CA ASN A 25 -11.09 2.46 -17.45
C ASN A 25 -9.87 2.56 -18.41
N PHE A 26 -9.06 1.51 -18.52
CA PHE A 26 -7.87 1.46 -19.39
C PHE A 26 -6.87 2.59 -19.11
N GLY A 27 -6.68 2.92 -17.84
CA GLY A 27 -5.76 3.97 -17.39
C GLY A 27 -6.28 5.41 -17.59
N LYS A 28 -7.53 5.59 -18.01
CA LYS A 28 -8.16 6.92 -18.10
C LYS A 28 -8.66 7.37 -16.72
N GLY A 29 -8.21 8.54 -16.26
CA GLY A 29 -8.66 9.14 -15.00
C GLY A 29 -7.55 9.92 -14.29
N VAL A 30 -7.65 9.99 -12.96
CA VAL A 30 -6.73 10.74 -12.08
C VAL A 30 -5.35 10.07 -12.05
N ALA A 31 -4.29 10.89 -11.95
CA ALA A 31 -2.92 10.41 -11.77
C ALA A 31 -2.74 9.75 -10.40
N LEU A 32 -2.08 8.59 -10.36
CA LEU A 32 -1.72 7.94 -9.11
C LEU A 32 -0.60 8.74 -8.42
N GLN A 33 -0.73 8.94 -7.11
CA GLN A 33 0.33 9.51 -6.30
C GLN A 33 1.52 8.53 -6.19
N SER A 34 2.72 9.10 -6.04
CA SER A 34 3.95 8.34 -5.76
C SER A 34 3.86 7.64 -4.39
N HIS A 35 4.74 6.68 -4.14
CA HIS A 35 4.81 6.02 -2.83
C HIS A 35 5.28 6.97 -1.71
N GLU A 36 6.01 8.04 -2.03
CA GLU A 36 6.53 8.98 -1.03
C GLU A 36 5.48 10.02 -0.62
N ASP A 37 4.55 10.30 -1.53
CA ASP A 37 3.52 11.33 -1.40
C ASP A 37 2.16 10.76 -1.01
N CYS A 38 2.00 9.43 -0.98
CA CYS A 38 0.77 8.83 -0.52
C CYS A 38 0.70 8.87 1.02
N ASP A 39 -0.51 9.04 1.56
CA ASP A 39 -0.72 9.24 3.00
C ASP A 39 -0.09 8.12 3.86
N VAL A 40 -0.09 6.88 3.35
CA VAL A 40 0.52 5.72 4.02
C VAL A 40 2.05 5.78 3.98
N GLY A 41 2.65 6.13 2.85
CA GLY A 41 4.11 6.26 2.74
C GLY A 41 4.66 7.43 3.55
N VAL A 42 3.92 8.54 3.63
CA VAL A 42 4.22 9.64 4.56
C VAL A 42 4.17 9.12 5.99
N TRP A 43 3.09 8.45 6.38
CA TRP A 43 2.92 7.90 7.72
C TRP A 43 4.02 6.89 8.11
N ILE A 44 4.37 5.96 7.21
CA ILE A 44 5.44 4.97 7.46
C ILE A 44 6.73 5.69 7.81
N ARG A 45 7.13 6.72 7.05
CA ARG A 45 8.40 7.42 7.27
C ARG A 45 8.38 8.34 8.49
N THR A 46 7.30 9.09 8.69
CA THR A 46 7.23 10.12 9.74
C THR A 46 6.88 9.55 11.11
N THR A 47 6.05 8.49 11.15
CA THR A 47 5.54 7.93 12.40
C THR A 47 5.91 6.46 12.55
N GLY A 48 5.63 5.64 11.53
CA GLY A 48 5.75 4.18 11.60
C GLY A 48 7.16 3.74 11.98
N LEU A 49 8.16 4.10 11.17
CA LEU A 49 9.56 3.74 11.37
C LEU A 49 10.16 4.39 12.62
N GLN A 50 9.68 5.56 13.06
CA GLN A 50 10.21 6.20 14.26
C GLN A 50 9.67 5.54 15.54
N ARG A 51 8.37 5.28 15.58
CA ARG A 51 7.68 4.82 16.79
C ARG A 51 7.68 3.30 16.94
N TYR A 52 7.66 2.58 15.83
CA TYR A 52 7.50 1.13 15.79
C TYR A 52 8.72 0.40 15.22
N ALA A 53 9.90 1.05 15.18
CA ALA A 53 11.16 0.44 14.68
C ALA A 53 11.57 -0.87 15.36
N HIS A 54 11.02 -1.17 16.53
CA HIS A 54 11.25 -2.41 17.28
C HIS A 54 10.36 -3.58 16.81
N ILE A 55 9.37 -3.30 15.95
CA ILE A 55 8.48 -4.29 15.33
C ILE A 55 9.01 -4.56 13.92
N ASP A 56 9.59 -5.73 13.66
CA ASP A 56 10.22 -6.03 12.38
C ASP A 56 9.28 -5.87 11.18
N GLU A 57 7.98 -6.11 11.38
CA GLU A 57 6.94 -5.97 10.36
C GLU A 57 6.81 -4.52 9.84
N ILE A 58 7.25 -3.48 10.57
CA ILE A 58 7.20 -2.10 10.06
C ILE A 58 8.17 -1.88 8.90
N ARG A 59 9.34 -2.54 8.94
CA ARG A 59 10.34 -2.45 7.85
C ARG A 59 9.89 -3.26 6.64
N GLN A 60 9.23 -4.40 6.88
CA GLN A 60 8.62 -5.19 5.82
C GLN A 60 7.49 -4.41 5.14
N LEU A 61 6.67 -3.69 5.92
CA LEU A 61 5.59 -2.86 5.39
C LEU A 61 6.13 -1.80 4.42
N ASP A 62 7.21 -1.09 4.78
CA ASP A 62 7.84 -0.09 3.92
C ASP A 62 8.33 -0.70 2.59
N ALA A 63 9.03 -1.83 2.66
CA ALA A 63 9.53 -2.53 1.48
C ALA A 63 8.41 -3.05 0.56
N VAL A 64 7.35 -3.64 1.12
CA VAL A 64 6.19 -4.12 0.35
C VAL A 64 5.43 -2.94 -0.25
N HIS A 65 5.29 -1.84 0.48
CA HIS A 65 4.62 -0.63 0.02
C HIS A 65 5.33 0.02 -1.18
N LEU A 66 6.66 0.07 -1.18
CA LEU A 66 7.45 0.51 -2.34
C LEU A 66 7.15 -0.37 -3.57
N ARG A 67 7.28 -1.70 -3.42
CA ARG A 67 7.04 -2.67 -4.52
C ARG A 67 5.63 -2.58 -5.07
N PHE A 68 4.66 -2.30 -4.21
CA PHE A 68 3.26 -2.11 -4.59
C PHE A 68 3.08 -0.92 -5.55
N HIS A 69 3.68 0.23 -5.22
CA HIS A 69 3.61 1.42 -6.07
C HIS A 69 4.40 1.24 -7.37
N GLU A 70 5.54 0.56 -7.35
CA GLU A 70 6.27 0.22 -8.57
C GLU A 70 5.43 -0.65 -9.51
N ALA A 71 4.78 -1.68 -8.98
CA ALA A 71 3.88 -2.53 -9.76
C ALA A 71 2.71 -1.75 -10.33
N ALA A 72 2.10 -0.86 -9.54
CA ALA A 72 1.02 -0.01 -10.02
C ALA A 72 1.46 0.96 -11.11
N GLY A 73 2.68 1.52 -11.00
CA GLY A 73 3.30 2.33 -12.04
C GLY A 73 3.47 1.56 -13.35
N ARG A 74 3.95 0.31 -13.28
CA ARG A 74 4.05 -0.57 -14.45
C ARG A 74 2.68 -0.90 -15.04
N THR A 75 1.68 -1.23 -14.21
CA THR A 75 0.30 -1.44 -14.66
C THR A 75 -0.20 -0.25 -15.47
N MET A 76 -0.04 0.98 -14.96
CA MET A 76 -0.50 2.19 -15.66
C MET A 76 0.26 2.42 -16.97
N SER A 77 1.57 2.22 -16.97
CA SER A 77 2.39 2.35 -18.19
C SER A 77 1.96 1.35 -19.26
N HIS A 78 1.74 0.09 -18.90
CA HIS A 78 1.25 -0.93 -19.83
C HIS A 78 -0.16 -0.64 -20.33
N LEU A 79 -1.07 -0.13 -19.49
CA LEU A 79 -2.41 0.30 -19.91
C LEU A 79 -2.36 1.44 -20.94
N GLN A 80 -1.53 2.47 -20.70
CA GLN A 80 -1.35 3.59 -21.62
C GLN A 80 -0.78 3.14 -22.97
N GLN A 81 0.11 2.13 -22.95
CA GLN A 81 0.68 1.51 -24.15
C GLN A 81 -0.22 0.43 -24.78
N LYS A 82 -1.43 0.20 -24.25
CA LYS A 82 -2.38 -0.84 -24.69
C LYS A 82 -1.82 -2.27 -24.62
N GLN A 83 -0.82 -2.51 -23.76
CA GLN A 83 -0.22 -3.82 -23.50
C GLN A 83 -1.03 -4.57 -22.42
N PHE A 84 -2.27 -4.93 -22.73
CA PHE A 84 -3.24 -5.39 -21.72
C PHE A 84 -2.83 -6.67 -20.98
N GLY A 85 -2.13 -7.61 -21.65
CA GLY A 85 -1.62 -8.82 -20.99
C GLY A 85 -0.63 -8.49 -19.87
N LYS A 86 0.38 -7.67 -20.17
CA LYS A 86 1.35 -7.23 -19.15
C LYS A 86 0.71 -6.36 -18.06
N ALA A 87 -0.24 -5.51 -18.45
CA ALA A 87 -0.99 -4.72 -17.48
C ALA A 87 -1.74 -5.61 -16.48
N GLN A 88 -2.33 -6.71 -16.94
CA GLN A 88 -3.01 -7.69 -16.11
C GLN A 88 -2.05 -8.40 -15.15
N GLU A 89 -0.89 -8.86 -15.64
CA GLU A 89 0.15 -9.50 -14.81
C GLU A 89 0.65 -8.56 -13.70
N ASP A 90 0.95 -7.30 -14.04
CA ASP A 90 1.34 -6.31 -13.04
C ASP A 90 0.19 -6.01 -12.07
N TYR A 91 -1.05 -5.95 -12.54
CA TYR A 91 -2.21 -5.70 -11.68
C TYR A 91 -2.48 -6.84 -10.70
N GLU A 92 -2.26 -8.09 -11.09
CA GLU A 92 -2.30 -9.24 -10.19
C GLU A 92 -1.22 -9.14 -9.11
N THR A 93 -0.01 -8.71 -9.49
CA THR A 93 1.07 -8.41 -8.56
C THR A 93 0.66 -7.31 -7.57
N VAL A 94 0.01 -6.24 -8.05
CA VAL A 94 -0.51 -5.17 -7.19
C VAL A 94 -1.52 -5.71 -6.18
N ASN A 95 -2.46 -6.56 -6.62
CA ASN A 95 -3.47 -7.14 -5.73
C ASN A 95 -2.85 -8.06 -4.67
N ALA A 96 -1.80 -8.82 -5.02
CA ALA A 96 -1.07 -9.65 -4.06
C ALA A 96 -0.35 -8.79 -3.00
N LEU A 97 0.38 -7.75 -3.43
CA LEU A 97 1.09 -6.85 -2.54
C LEU A 97 0.13 -6.02 -1.66
N SER A 98 -1.03 -5.63 -2.18
CA SER A 98 -2.06 -4.94 -1.39
C SER A 98 -2.55 -5.79 -0.22
N ARG A 99 -2.80 -7.09 -0.46
CA ARG A 99 -3.18 -8.02 0.61
C ARG A 99 -2.07 -8.17 1.65
N GLU A 100 -0.81 -8.19 1.21
CA GLU A 100 0.35 -8.25 2.11
C GLU A 100 0.49 -6.99 2.97
N ILE A 101 0.26 -5.80 2.40
CA ILE A 101 0.22 -4.53 3.15
C ILE A 101 -0.85 -4.56 4.25
N ILE A 102 -2.06 -4.99 3.90
CA ILE A 102 -3.16 -5.10 4.87
C ILE A 102 -2.82 -6.09 5.97
N TYR A 103 -2.25 -7.25 5.61
CA TYR A 103 -1.80 -8.26 6.57
C TYR A 103 -0.74 -7.69 7.53
N LEU A 104 0.30 -7.03 7.03
CA LEU A 104 1.36 -6.43 7.85
C LEU A 104 0.80 -5.35 8.78
N LEU A 105 -0.08 -4.48 8.30
CA LEU A 105 -0.77 -3.49 9.14
C LEU A 105 -1.57 -4.17 10.25
N THR A 106 -2.23 -5.29 9.98
CA THR A 106 -2.95 -6.08 11.00
C THR A 106 -2.01 -6.72 12.03
N ILE A 107 -0.87 -7.27 11.60
CA ILE A 107 0.11 -7.84 12.53
C ILE A 107 0.73 -6.76 13.43
N ILE A 108 1.07 -5.60 12.87
CA ILE A 108 1.63 -4.49 13.67
C ILE A 108 0.62 -4.03 14.72
N GLU A 109 -0.65 -3.87 14.34
CA GLU A 109 -1.73 -3.51 15.28
C GLU A 109 -1.86 -4.54 16.41
N TYR A 110 -1.89 -5.83 16.07
CA TYR A 110 -1.97 -6.91 17.05
C TYR A 110 -0.77 -6.94 18.01
N ARG A 111 0.46 -6.77 17.49
CA ARG A 111 1.66 -6.74 18.35
C ARG A 111 1.65 -5.57 19.32
N LEU A 112 1.17 -4.40 18.91
CA LEU A 112 1.05 -3.23 19.78
C LEU A 112 0.04 -3.46 20.90
N GLU A 113 -1.09 -4.11 20.61
CA GLU A 113 -2.10 -4.47 21.60
C GLU A 113 -1.55 -5.45 22.65
N MET A 114 -0.78 -6.45 22.24
CA MET A 114 -0.18 -7.43 23.16
C MET A 114 0.89 -6.84 24.09
N THR A 115 1.53 -5.74 23.69
CA THR A 115 2.57 -5.07 24.49
C THR A 115 2.04 -3.98 25.43
N ALA A 116 0.75 -3.66 25.39
CA ALA A 116 0.17 -2.67 26.29
C ALA A 116 -0.01 -3.26 27.71
N PRO A 117 0.53 -2.63 28.77
CA PRO A 117 0.28 -3.10 30.13
C PRO A 117 -1.22 -2.94 30.46
N SER A 118 -1.76 -3.93 31.15
CA SER A 118 -3.14 -3.99 31.65
C SER A 118 -3.48 -2.87 32.63
#